data_AF-A0A1B7TK36-F1
#
_entry.id   AF-A0A1B7TK36-F1
#
_cell.length_a   1.000
_cell.length_b   1.000
_cell.length_c   1.000
_cell.angle_alpha   90.00
_cell.angle_beta   90.00
_cell.angle_gamma   90.00
#
_symmetry.space_group_name_H-M   'P 1'
#
loop_
_entity.id
_entity.type
_entity.pdbx_description
1 polymer ?
#
loop_
_entity_poly.entity_id
_entity_poly.type
_entity_poly.pdbx_seq_one_letter_code
_entity_poly.pdbx_strand_id
1 'polypeptide(L)'
;MFKIIFQQKFLTSNSKQCLNFINSVSKFHTSKVTLETRWKDLSFENRQNFIRNFVALYKEKHPCSKSNVMYRELSSDMEEHGDTPYAFGILYNELLDVSLGKSSNIEKGKDALGDEAFFNLLYKD
;
A
#
# COMPACT_ATOMS: atom_id res chain seq x y z
N MET A 1 -16.61 37.94 -4.56
CA MET A 1 -16.63 37.18 -3.30
C MET A 1 -15.28 36.49 -3.18
N PHE A 2 -14.51 36.91 -2.16
CA PHE A 2 -13.08 36.67 -1.89
C PHE A 2 -12.75 35.18 -1.61
N LYS A 3 -11.52 34.64 -1.62
CA LYS A 3 -10.13 35.13 -1.47
C LYS A 3 -9.25 33.89 -1.71
N ILE A 4 -8.13 33.98 -2.43
CA ILE A 4 -6.89 33.30 -1.98
C ILE A 4 -5.76 34.29 -2.19
N ILE A 5 -5.41 34.96 -1.09
CA ILE A 5 -4.33 35.92 -1.02
C ILE A 5 -3.06 35.16 -0.66
N PHE A 6 -2.09 35.23 -1.56
CA PHE A 6 -0.67 35.11 -1.24
C PHE A 6 -0.28 36.36 -0.45
N GLN A 7 0.07 36.22 0.84
CA GLN A 7 0.76 37.28 1.58
C GLN A 7 1.82 36.62 2.45
N GLN A 8 3.02 36.58 1.88
CA GLN A 8 4.26 36.54 2.62
C GLN A 8 4.43 37.93 3.25
N LYS A 9 4.26 38.04 4.56
CA LYS A 9 4.65 39.23 5.32
C LYS A 9 5.73 38.84 6.31
N PHE A 10 6.95 39.18 5.92
CA PHE A 10 8.03 39.45 6.85
C PHE A 10 7.60 40.61 7.77
N LEU A 11 7.65 40.38 9.07
CA LEU A 11 7.92 41.43 10.03
C LEU A 11 9.14 41.01 10.86
N THR A 12 10.03 41.99 10.98
CA THR A 12 11.39 41.93 11.46
C THR A 12 11.47 42.18 12.96
N SER A 13 12.62 41.78 13.51
CA SER A 13 13.30 42.36 14.67
C SER A 13 13.11 41.68 16.04
N ASN A 14 14.10 40.84 16.35
CA ASN A 14 14.91 40.84 17.57
C ASN A 14 14.20 41.15 18.90
N SER A 15 14.08 40.14 19.76
CA SER A 15 14.87 40.11 20.99
C SER A 15 14.73 38.78 21.76
N LYS A 16 15.89 38.19 22.04
CA LYS A 16 16.22 37.38 23.22
C LYS A 16 15.58 35.99 23.33
N GLN A 17 16.41 35.02 22.92
CA GLN A 17 16.65 33.72 23.57
C GLN A 17 15.46 32.79 23.76
N CYS A 18 15.33 31.83 22.84
CA CYS A 18 15.01 30.44 23.17
C CYS A 18 15.66 29.53 22.11
N LEU A 19 16.67 28.79 22.57
CA LEU A 19 17.20 27.53 22.03
C LEU A 19 17.81 27.48 20.63
N ASN A 20 19.14 27.34 20.62
CA ASN A 20 19.87 26.60 19.60
C ASN A 20 19.44 25.14 19.62
N PHE A 21 18.61 24.71 18.66
CA PHE A 21 18.57 23.32 18.20
C PHE A 21 17.84 23.23 16.86
N ILE A 22 18.11 22.15 16.09
CA ILE A 22 17.66 21.85 14.72
C ILE A 22 18.62 22.42 13.67
N ASN A 23 19.87 21.93 13.61
CA ASN A 23 20.27 20.70 12.93
C ASN A 23 19.62 20.49 11.56
N SER A 24 20.48 20.55 10.53
CA SER A 24 20.39 19.80 9.27
C SER A 24 18.96 19.55 8.78
N VAL A 25 18.50 20.36 7.82
CA VAL A 25 17.42 19.94 6.93
C VAL A 25 17.95 18.74 6.16
N SER A 26 17.78 17.56 6.76
CA SER A 26 17.89 16.26 6.12
C SER A 26 17.06 16.38 4.85
N LYS A 27 17.76 16.43 3.71
CA LYS A 27 17.17 16.09 2.43
C LYS A 27 16.79 14.63 2.59
N PHE A 28 15.53 14.38 2.98
CA PHE A 28 14.99 13.05 2.98
C PHE A 28 15.07 12.56 1.54
N HIS A 29 16.08 11.73 1.26
CA HIS A 29 16.06 10.87 0.09
C HIS A 29 14.83 9.99 0.29
N THR A 30 13.73 10.34 -0.38
CA THR A 30 12.69 9.38 -0.68
C THR A 30 13.34 8.37 -1.61
N SER A 31 13.94 7.34 -1.00
CA SER A 31 14.30 6.13 -1.70
C SER A 31 13.00 5.64 -2.31
N LYS A 32 12.90 5.71 -3.63
CA LYS A 32 11.79 5.11 -4.35
C LYS A 32 11.88 3.62 -4.03
N VAL A 33 11.12 3.14 -3.05
CA VAL A 33 11.04 1.72 -2.72
C VAL A 33 10.53 1.05 -3.98
N THR A 34 11.42 0.36 -4.68
CA THR A 34 11.11 -0.38 -5.89
C THR A 34 10.36 -1.63 -5.46
N LEU A 35 9.03 -1.54 -5.46
CA LEU A 35 8.16 -2.71 -5.43
C LEU A 35 8.42 -3.49 -6.73
N GLU A 36 9.34 -4.44 -6.70
CA GLU A 36 9.68 -5.27 -7.87
C GLU A 36 9.57 -6.78 -7.58
N THR A 37 9.52 -7.16 -6.30
CA THR A 37 9.46 -8.56 -5.89
C THR A 37 8.11 -9.17 -6.28
N ARG A 38 8.16 -10.07 -7.27
CA ARG A 38 7.00 -10.82 -7.78
C ARG A 38 6.64 -11.95 -6.81
N TRP A 39 5.41 -12.46 -6.92
CA TRP A 39 4.89 -13.53 -6.08
C TRP A 39 5.86 -14.72 -5.91
N LYS A 40 6.44 -15.18 -7.02
CA LYS A 40 7.35 -16.34 -7.07
C LYS A 40 8.65 -16.14 -6.29
N ASP A 41 9.03 -14.88 -6.04
CA ASP A 41 10.27 -14.50 -5.38
C ASP A 41 10.05 -14.19 -3.90
N LEU A 42 8.78 -14.08 -3.46
CA LEU A 42 8.43 -13.97 -2.04
C LEU A 42 8.75 -15.25 -1.28
N SER A 43 9.18 -15.09 -0.02
CA SER A 43 9.23 -16.19 0.94
C SER A 43 7.84 -16.77 1.17
N PHE A 44 7.80 -18.03 1.61
CA PHE A 44 6.54 -18.70 1.95
C PHE A 44 5.72 -17.92 3.00
N GLU A 45 6.39 -17.44 4.05
CA GLU A 45 5.78 -16.64 5.11
C GLU A 45 5.18 -15.33 4.57
N ASN A 46 5.89 -14.64 3.67
CA ASN A 46 5.39 -13.41 3.06
C ASN A 46 4.15 -13.66 2.17
N ARG A 47 4.10 -14.79 1.47
CA ARG A 47 2.92 -15.20 0.69
C ARG A 47 1.71 -15.46 1.59
N GLN A 48 1.86 -16.25 2.65
CA GLN A 48 0.77 -16.51 3.59
C GLN A 48 0.32 -15.23 4.30
N ASN A 49 1.26 -14.37 4.69
CA ASN A 49 0.95 -13.09 5.31
C ASN A 49 0.16 -12.19 4.36
N PHE A 50 0.56 -12.09 3.09
CA PHE A 50 -0.21 -11.38 2.08
C PHE A 50 -1.64 -11.92 1.97
N ILE A 51 -1.83 -13.24 1.88
CA ILE A 51 -3.16 -13.85 1.75
C ILE A 51 -4.05 -13.45 2.93
N ARG A 52 -3.58 -13.61 4.17
CA ARG A 52 -4.37 -13.25 5.37
C ARG A 52 -4.81 -11.80 5.34
N ASN A 53 -3.87 -10.91 5.06
CA ASN A 53 -4.13 -9.47 5.06
C ASN A 53 -5.05 -9.06 3.90
N PHE A 54 -4.90 -9.70 2.73
CA PHE A 54 -5.76 -9.47 1.59
C PHE A 54 -7.20 -9.89 1.89
N VAL A 55 -7.41 -11.10 2.41
CA VAL A 55 -8.76 -11.60 2.73
C VAL A 55 -9.42 -10.74 3.82
N ALA A 56 -8.66 -10.36 4.85
CA ALA A 56 -9.15 -9.48 5.91
C ALA A 56 -9.55 -8.10 5.37
N LEU A 57 -8.67 -7.44 4.62
CA LEU A 57 -8.92 -6.12 4.05
C LEU A 57 -10.08 -6.16 3.04
N TYR A 58 -10.14 -7.17 2.18
CA TYR A 58 -11.22 -7.30 1.20
C TYR A 58 -12.59 -7.45 1.89
N LYS A 59 -12.67 -8.24 2.96
CA LYS A 59 -13.89 -8.38 3.77
C LYS A 59 -14.29 -7.06 4.43
N GLU A 60 -13.33 -6.30 4.96
CA GLU A 60 -13.58 -5.00 5.59
C GLU A 60 -14.14 -3.99 4.58
N LYS A 61 -13.52 -3.88 3.40
CA LYS A 61 -13.93 -2.90 2.38
C LYS A 61 -15.18 -3.32 1.61
N HIS A 62 -15.45 -4.62 1.51
CA HIS A 62 -16.55 -5.18 0.73
C HIS A 62 -17.37 -6.23 1.52
N PRO A 63 -18.01 -5.86 2.65
CA PRO A 63 -18.61 -6.82 3.59
C PRO A 63 -19.71 -7.70 2.96
N CYS A 64 -20.44 -7.18 1.96
CA CYS A 64 -21.53 -7.89 1.30
C CYS A 64 -21.11 -8.58 -0.01
N SER A 65 -19.82 -8.58 -0.37
CA SER A 65 -19.35 -9.19 -1.62
C SER A 65 -19.41 -10.72 -1.56
N LYS A 66 -19.97 -11.35 -2.60
CA LYS A 66 -19.97 -12.81 -2.76
C LYS A 66 -18.55 -13.37 -2.83
N SER A 67 -17.58 -12.57 -3.29
CA SER A 67 -16.17 -12.96 -3.34
C SER A 67 -15.57 -13.25 -1.96
N ASN A 68 -16.16 -12.75 -0.87
CA ASN A 68 -15.74 -13.10 0.49
C ASN A 68 -15.81 -14.60 0.77
N VAL A 69 -16.80 -15.30 0.21
CA VAL A 69 -16.93 -16.76 0.37
C VAL A 69 -15.79 -17.45 -0.35
N MET A 70 -15.56 -17.11 -1.62
CA MET A 70 -14.49 -17.66 -2.44
C MET A 70 -13.11 -17.42 -1.82
N TYR A 71 -12.81 -16.18 -1.41
CA TYR A 71 -11.52 -15.86 -0.81
C TYR A 71 -11.30 -16.58 0.51
N ARG A 72 -12.35 -16.70 1.34
CA ARG A 72 -12.27 -17.49 2.57
C ARG A 72 -11.96 -18.94 2.26
N GLU A 73 -12.72 -19.57 1.36
CA GLU A 73 -12.56 -20.98 0.99
C GLU A 73 -11.18 -21.28 0.40
N LEU A 74 -10.66 -20.41 -0.46
CA LEU A 74 -9.32 -20.56 -1.02
C LEU A 74 -8.23 -20.44 0.05
N SER A 75 -8.43 -19.58 1.05
CA SER A 75 -7.47 -19.40 2.15
C SER A 75 -7.64 -20.38 3.31
N SER A 76 -8.72 -21.17 3.31
CA SER A 76 -9.01 -22.13 4.38
C SER A 76 -7.88 -23.15 4.47
N ASP A 77 -7.48 -23.47 5.69
CA ASP A 77 -6.53 -24.55 6.02
C ASP A 77 -5.14 -24.41 5.36
N MET A 78 -4.81 -23.24 4.79
CA MET A 78 -3.50 -23.03 4.15
C MET A 78 -2.34 -23.14 5.16
N GLU A 79 -2.56 -22.73 6.40
CA GLU A 79 -1.55 -22.82 7.47
C GLU A 79 -1.34 -24.28 7.90
N GLU A 80 -2.42 -25.04 8.02
CA GLU A 80 -2.38 -26.46 8.38
C GLU A 80 -1.64 -27.30 7.33
N HIS A 81 -1.86 -27.01 6.05
CA HIS A 81 -1.26 -27.75 4.95
C HIS A 81 0.04 -27.16 4.42
N GLY A 82 0.50 -26.03 4.97
CA GLY A 82 1.69 -25.36 4.48
C GLY A 82 1.54 -24.91 3.01
N ASP A 83 0.37 -24.42 2.63
CA ASP A 83 0.03 -24.03 1.27
C ASP A 83 0.00 -22.50 1.06
N THR A 84 0.16 -22.08 -0.19
CA THR A 84 -0.04 -20.72 -0.68
C THR A 84 -0.83 -20.78 -1.99
N PRO A 85 -2.18 -20.75 -1.96
CA PRO A 85 -3.02 -20.94 -3.13
C PRO A 85 -2.65 -19.99 -4.28
N TYR A 86 -2.40 -20.57 -5.46
CA TYR A 86 -1.86 -19.85 -6.62
C TYR A 86 -2.72 -18.66 -7.07
N ALA A 87 -4.04 -18.72 -6.88
CA ALA A 87 -4.96 -17.64 -7.23
C ALA A 87 -4.56 -16.30 -6.58
N PHE A 88 -4.04 -16.32 -5.34
CA PHE A 88 -3.58 -15.12 -4.67
C PHE A 88 -2.28 -14.56 -5.26
N GLY A 89 -1.45 -15.39 -5.89
CA GLY A 89 -0.28 -14.94 -6.62
C GLY A 89 -0.61 -14.15 -7.89
N ILE A 90 -1.72 -14.50 -8.55
CA ILE A 90 -2.25 -13.71 -9.67
C ILE A 90 -2.69 -12.34 -9.17
N LEU A 91 -3.46 -12.29 -8.07
CA LEU A 91 -3.92 -11.03 -7.47
C LEU A 91 -2.76 -10.16 -7.00
N TYR A 92 -1.75 -10.75 -6.37
CA TYR A 92 -0.54 -10.05 -5.93
C TYR A 92 0.18 -9.38 -7.11
N ASN A 93 0.42 -10.15 -8.19
CA ASN A 93 1.12 -9.63 -9.35
C ASN A 93 0.31 -8.54 -10.07
N GLU A 94 -1.01 -8.69 -10.13
CA GLU A 94 -1.89 -7.66 -10.69
C GLU A 94 -1.85 -6.38 -9.86
N LEU A 95 -1.96 -6.46 -8.54
CA LEU A 95 -1.82 -5.29 -7.64
C LEU A 95 -0.47 -4.60 -7.84
N LEU A 96 0.60 -5.38 -7.98
CA LEU A 96 1.93 -4.86 -8.27
C LEU A 96 1.95 -4.11 -9.60
N ASP A 97 1.43 -4.72 -10.67
CA ASP A 97 1.38 -4.11 -11.99
C ASP A 97 0.52 -2.84 -12.01
N VAL A 98 -0.62 -2.82 -11.33
CA VAL A 98 -1.44 -1.61 -11.16
C VAL A 98 -0.66 -0.53 -10.40
N SER A 99 0.01 -0.88 -9.30
CA SER A 99 0.79 0.08 -8.50
C SER A 99 1.94 0.72 -9.29
N LEU A 100 2.50 -0.01 -10.25
CA LEU A 100 3.57 0.42 -11.15
C LEU A 100 3.05 1.11 -12.43
N GLY A 101 1.74 1.18 -12.64
CA GLY A 101 1.14 1.71 -13.87
C GLY A 101 1.38 0.83 -15.10
N LYS A 102 1.59 -0.48 -14.89
CA LYS A 102 1.82 -1.49 -15.94
C LYS A 102 0.57 -2.32 -16.28
N SER A 103 -0.47 -2.29 -15.46
CA SER A 103 -1.73 -2.99 -15.77
C SER A 103 -2.43 -2.35 -16.96
N SER A 104 -2.89 -3.16 -17.90
CA SER A 104 -3.64 -2.73 -19.08
C SER A 104 -5.15 -2.65 -18.84
N ASN A 105 -5.64 -3.36 -17.82
CA ASN A 105 -7.08 -3.64 -17.66
C ASN A 105 -7.66 -3.01 -16.39
N ILE A 106 -6.82 -2.73 -15.39
CA ILE A 106 -7.27 -2.20 -14.11
C ILE A 106 -6.67 -0.82 -13.91
N GLU A 107 -7.54 0.17 -13.77
CA GLU A 107 -7.14 1.53 -13.45
C GLU A 107 -7.12 1.74 -11.93
N LYS A 108 -6.12 2.50 -11.49
CA LYS A 108 -5.98 2.92 -10.10
C LYS A 108 -7.23 3.70 -9.65
N GLY A 109 -7.82 3.27 -8.54
CA GLY A 109 -8.98 3.90 -7.90
C GLY A 109 -10.35 3.53 -8.47
N LYS A 110 -10.45 2.68 -9.50
CA LYS A 110 -11.75 2.29 -10.10
C LYS A 110 -12.33 1.01 -9.52
N ASP A 111 -11.49 -0.01 -9.32
CA ASP A 111 -11.93 -1.35 -8.91
C ASP A 111 -11.30 -1.76 -7.57
N ALA A 112 -11.74 -2.89 -7.00
CA ALA A 112 -11.18 -3.41 -5.75
C ALA A 112 -9.65 -3.60 -5.79
N LEU A 113 -9.10 -4.00 -6.95
CA LEU A 113 -7.65 -4.11 -7.16
C LEU A 113 -6.98 -2.79 -7.59
N GLY A 114 -7.76 -1.76 -7.90
CA GLY A 114 -7.27 -0.40 -8.13
C GLY A 114 -7.15 0.41 -6.83
N ASP A 115 -7.71 -0.09 -5.73
CA ASP A 115 -7.78 0.61 -4.45
C ASP A 115 -6.42 0.66 -3.74
N GLU A 116 -5.98 1.87 -3.40
CA GLU A 116 -4.67 2.12 -2.81
C GLU A 116 -4.42 1.39 -1.50
N ALA A 117 -5.48 1.07 -0.76
CA ALA A 117 -5.36 0.31 0.48
C ALA A 117 -4.72 -1.07 0.25
N PHE A 118 -4.98 -1.70 -0.89
CA PHE A 118 -4.41 -3.01 -1.23
C PHE A 118 -2.93 -2.92 -1.64
N PHE A 119 -2.46 -1.79 -2.14
CA PHE A 119 -1.03 -1.62 -2.47
C PHE A 119 -0.14 -1.58 -1.22
N ASN A 120 -0.71 -1.23 -0.06
CA ASN A 120 0.00 -1.32 1.22
C ASN A 120 0.28 -2.77 1.66
N LEU A 121 -0.37 -3.75 1.03
CA LEU A 121 -0.13 -5.17 1.25
C LEU A 121 1.05 -5.72 0.43
N LEU A 122 1.52 -4.96 -0.58
CA LEU A 122 2.66 -5.36 -1.38
C LEU A 122 3.92 -5.35 -0.51
N TYR A 123 4.72 -6.41 -0.66
CA TYR A 123 5.93 -6.57 0.13
C TYR A 123 6.94 -5.47 -0.21
N LYS A 124 7.56 -4.91 0.82
CA LYS A 124 8.61 -3.89 0.73
C LYS A 124 9.83 -4.48 1.43
N ASP A 125 10.93 -4.60 0.70
CA ASP A 125 12.23 -5.03 1.24
C ASP A 125 12.69 -4.15 2.40
#